data_AF-A0AAV4FPV0-F1
#
_entry.id   AF-A0AAV4FPV0-F1
#
_cell.length_a   1.000
_cell.length_b   1.000
_cell.length_c   1.000
_cell.angle_alpha   90.00
_cell.angle_beta   90.00
_cell.angle_gamma   90.00
#
_symmetry.space_group_name_H-M   'P 1'
#
loop_
_entity.id
_entity.type
_entity.pdbx_description
1 polymer ?
#
loop_
_entity_poly.entity_id
_entity_poly.type
_entity_poly.pdbx_seq_one_letter_code
_entity_poly.pdbx_strand_id
1 'polypeptide(L)'
;MDHLVGMPHVVVVLVVVVVPIVVLEVVAVVVVVVVVVVVVDVVVVVVVVVVVVGAVVHSGNSSVEFVVVVVVFVIVVVVAVVVLVVVHVLVVIVVVFKRVFVVLVVVVAIVVSSSSSNTSSNVEVIIAVVVIAVVVLLEVVLIVHEVVIVVVVVVVVVILVVVVVVVVVVVVVVVVVVVVVVV
;
A
#
# COMPACT_ATOMS: atom_id res chain seq x y z
N MET A 1 1.86 -33.65 42.61
CA MET A 1 1.75 -32.18 42.42
C MET A 1 2.22 -31.82 41.01
N ASP A 2 1.78 -32.60 40.01
CA ASP A 2 2.53 -32.74 38.75
C ASP A 2 1.84 -32.07 37.56
N HIS A 3 0.78 -31.30 37.81
CA HIS A 3 0.02 -30.59 36.77
C HIS A 3 0.59 -29.20 36.42
N LEU A 4 1.61 -28.72 37.14
CA LEU A 4 2.18 -27.37 36.95
C LEU A 4 3.42 -27.33 36.03
N VAL A 5 4.00 -28.48 35.66
CA VAL A 5 5.22 -28.52 34.83
C VAL A 5 4.92 -28.37 33.33
N GLY A 6 3.66 -28.47 32.90
CA GLY A 6 3.25 -28.31 31.48
C GLY A 6 2.82 -26.90 31.05
N MET A 7 2.58 -25.97 31.99
CA MET A 7 2.07 -24.63 31.68
C MET A 7 3.06 -23.67 30.95
N PRO A 8 4.39 -23.70 31.16
CA PRO A 8 5.25 -22.66 30.58
C PRO A 8 5.32 -22.74 29.06
N HIS A 9 5.16 -23.92 28.45
CA HIS A 9 5.23 -24.07 26.99
C HIS A 9 3.99 -23.52 26.29
N VAL A 10 2.79 -23.73 26.86
CA VAL A 10 1.55 -23.18 26.29
C VAL A 10 1.56 -21.66 26.34
N VAL A 11 2.05 -21.07 27.44
CA VAL A 11 2.15 -19.60 27.56
C VAL A 11 3.17 -19.03 26.58
N VAL A 12 4.33 -19.67 26.41
CA VAL A 12 5.34 -19.21 25.43
C VAL A 12 4.80 -19.31 24.01
N VAL A 13 4.15 -20.41 23.62
CA VAL A 13 3.53 -20.55 22.29
C VAL A 13 2.43 -19.51 22.09
N LEU A 14 1.54 -19.34 23.08
CA LEU A 14 0.47 -18.36 23.01
C LEU A 14 1.03 -16.94 22.83
N VAL A 15 2.05 -16.56 23.60
CA VAL A 15 2.65 -15.22 23.52
C VAL A 15 3.38 -15.03 22.19
N VAL A 16 4.17 -16.00 21.75
CA VAL A 16 4.95 -15.92 20.50
C VAL A 16 4.04 -15.92 19.26
N VAL A 17 2.87 -16.55 19.31
CA VAL A 17 1.93 -16.64 18.18
C VAL A 17 0.91 -15.51 18.20
N VAL A 18 0.25 -15.28 19.34
CA VAL A 18 -0.87 -14.35 19.44
C VAL A 18 -0.39 -12.91 19.43
N VAL A 19 0.73 -12.59 20.09
CA VAL A 19 1.20 -11.20 20.15
C VAL A 19 1.54 -10.65 18.76
N PRO A 20 2.31 -11.35 17.90
CA PRO A 20 2.58 -10.83 16.55
C PRO A 20 1.34 -10.72 15.67
N ILE A 21 0.37 -11.64 15.81
CA ILE A 21 -0.91 -11.56 15.10
C ILE A 21 -1.64 -10.28 15.51
N VAL A 22 -1.81 -10.04 16.81
CA VAL A 22 -2.48 -8.84 17.33
C VAL A 22 -1.75 -7.57 16.90
N VAL A 23 -0.41 -7.56 16.95
CA VAL A 23 0.41 -6.44 16.48
C VAL A 23 0.15 -6.18 14.99
N LEU A 24 0.11 -7.21 14.15
CA LEU A 24 -0.20 -7.05 12.73
C LEU A 24 -1.62 -6.57 12.46
N GLU A 25 -2.59 -7.00 13.27
CA GLU A 25 -3.96 -6.48 13.16
C GLU A 25 -4.02 -4.99 13.50
N VAL A 26 -3.38 -4.59 14.59
CA VAL A 26 -3.31 -3.18 15.00
C VAL A 26 -2.61 -2.35 13.94
N VAL A 27 -1.46 -2.82 13.41
CA VAL A 27 -0.74 -2.12 12.33
C VAL A 27 -1.61 -2.00 11.08
N ALA A 28 -2.34 -3.04 10.68
CA ALA A 28 -3.23 -2.99 9.53
C ALA A 28 -4.36 -1.97 9.73
N VAL A 29 -4.98 -1.93 10.91
CA VAL A 29 -6.02 -0.92 11.24
C VAL A 29 -5.44 0.48 11.19
N VAL A 30 -4.27 0.70 11.79
CA VAL A 30 -3.59 2.02 11.77
C VAL A 30 -3.30 2.46 10.35
N VAL A 31 -2.77 1.58 9.50
CA VAL A 31 -2.52 1.89 8.08
C VAL A 31 -3.81 2.26 7.36
N VAL A 32 -4.89 1.51 7.54
CA VAL A 32 -6.19 1.82 6.92
C VAL A 32 -6.70 3.18 7.38
N VAL A 33 -6.62 3.50 8.67
CA VAL A 33 -7.03 4.80 9.20
C VAL A 33 -6.20 5.94 8.59
N VAL A 34 -4.88 5.80 8.55
CA VAL A 34 -3.99 6.81 7.95
C VAL A 34 -4.33 7.01 6.46
N VAL A 35 -4.55 5.92 5.74
CA VAL A 35 -4.96 5.94 4.33
C VAL A 35 -6.28 6.67 4.13
N VAL A 36 -7.29 6.39 4.95
CA VAL A 36 -8.59 7.08 4.87
C VAL A 36 -8.42 8.57 5.14
N VAL A 37 -7.66 8.96 6.16
CA VAL A 37 -7.40 10.37 6.48
C VAL A 37 -6.71 11.08 5.31
N VAL A 38 -5.67 10.49 4.73
CA VAL A 38 -4.96 11.08 3.58
C VAL A 38 -5.88 11.23 2.37
N VAL A 39 -6.73 10.22 2.08
CA VAL A 39 -7.69 10.30 0.98
C VAL A 39 -8.71 11.42 1.23
N VAL A 40 -9.23 11.53 2.45
CA VAL A 40 -10.19 12.60 2.80
C VAL A 40 -9.54 13.97 2.64
N ASP A 41 -8.33 14.18 3.16
CA ASP A 41 -7.62 15.45 3.04
C ASP A 41 -7.38 15.83 1.58
N VAL A 42 -6.96 14.87 0.74
CA VAL A 42 -6.78 15.09 -0.70
C VAL A 42 -8.09 15.49 -1.37
N VAL A 43 -9.20 14.80 -1.07
CA VAL A 43 -10.51 15.14 -1.63
C VAL A 43 -10.93 16.55 -1.21
N VAL A 44 -10.74 16.92 0.05
CA VAL A 44 -11.05 18.26 0.56
C VAL A 44 -10.23 19.32 -0.18
N VAL A 45 -8.93 19.11 -0.36
CA VAL A 45 -8.06 20.03 -1.11
C VAL A 45 -8.53 20.17 -2.55
N VAL A 46 -8.86 19.07 -3.23
CA VAL A 46 -9.40 19.11 -4.59
C VAL A 46 -10.67 19.94 -4.64
N VAL A 47 -11.64 19.68 -3.75
CA VAL A 47 -12.92 20.41 -3.69
C VAL A 47 -12.70 21.90 -3.46
N VAL A 48 -11.84 22.27 -2.51
CA VAL A 48 -11.51 23.69 -2.24
C VAL A 48 -10.90 24.35 -3.47
N VAL A 49 -9.96 23.68 -4.15
CA VAL A 49 -9.36 24.20 -5.38
C VAL A 49 -10.42 24.36 -6.47
N VAL A 50 -11.30 23.38 -6.68
CA VAL A 50 -12.40 23.48 -7.67
C VAL A 50 -13.26 24.72 -7.40
N VAL A 51 -13.64 24.93 -6.14
CA VAL A 51 -14.52 26.05 -5.74
C VAL A 51 -13.82 27.40 -5.95
N VAL A 52 -12.56 27.52 -5.54
CA VAL A 52 -11.78 28.76 -5.71
C VAL A 52 -11.55 29.05 -7.19
N VAL A 53 -11.15 28.04 -7.97
CA VAL A 53 -11.01 28.11 -9.43
C VAL A 53 -12.32 28.57 -10.06
N GLY A 54 -13.44 27.92 -9.75
CA GLY A 54 -14.76 28.29 -10.27
C GLY A 54 -15.17 29.72 -9.94
N ALA A 55 -14.88 30.19 -8.73
CA ALA A 55 -15.14 31.57 -8.31
C ALA A 55 -14.29 32.59 -9.09
N VAL A 56 -12.99 32.29 -9.31
CA VAL A 56 -12.10 33.15 -10.11
C VAL A 56 -12.56 33.21 -11.57
N VAL A 57 -12.91 32.07 -12.17
CA VAL A 57 -13.47 32.02 -13.53
C VAL A 57 -14.73 32.86 -13.66
N HIS A 58 -15.63 32.79 -12.67
CA HIS A 58 -16.88 33.54 -12.70
C HIS A 58 -16.69 35.06 -12.52
N SER A 59 -15.57 35.48 -11.94
CA SER A 59 -15.27 36.90 -11.69
C SER A 59 -14.90 37.72 -12.95
N GLY A 60 -14.87 37.09 -14.14
CA GLY A 60 -14.80 37.80 -15.42
C GLY A 60 -13.43 38.35 -15.77
N ASN A 61 -12.35 37.81 -15.19
CA ASN A 61 -11.01 38.30 -15.44
C ASN A 61 -10.38 37.64 -16.68
N SER A 62 -9.38 38.32 -17.26
CA SER A 62 -8.80 38.07 -18.59
C SER A 62 -8.56 36.60 -18.95
N SER A 63 -8.58 36.28 -20.25
CA SER A 63 -8.36 34.92 -20.78
C SER A 63 -7.11 34.21 -20.26
N VAL A 64 -6.07 34.96 -19.85
CA VAL A 64 -4.84 34.43 -19.25
C VAL A 64 -5.09 33.85 -17.84
N GLU A 65 -5.93 34.49 -17.03
CA GLU A 65 -6.22 34.01 -15.67
C GLU A 65 -7.02 32.72 -15.69
N PHE A 66 -7.96 32.59 -16.63
CA PHE A 66 -8.69 31.35 -16.86
C PHE A 66 -7.74 30.19 -17.16
N VAL A 67 -6.73 30.40 -18.01
CA VAL A 67 -5.76 29.36 -18.38
C VAL A 67 -4.92 28.94 -17.17
N VAL A 68 -4.37 29.89 -16.42
CA VAL A 68 -3.57 29.57 -15.21
C VAL A 68 -4.40 28.78 -14.21
N VAL A 69 -5.65 29.16 -14.01
CA VAL A 69 -6.61 28.50 -13.12
C VAL A 69 -6.89 27.06 -13.56
N VAL A 70 -7.11 26.81 -14.86
CA VAL A 70 -7.30 25.46 -15.41
C VAL A 70 -6.03 24.62 -15.25
N VAL A 71 -4.85 25.20 -15.49
CA VAL A 71 -3.57 24.48 -15.33
C VAL A 71 -3.35 24.06 -13.88
N VAL A 72 -3.57 24.98 -12.93
CA VAL A 72 -3.44 24.69 -11.49
C VAL A 72 -4.44 23.60 -11.08
N PHE A 73 -5.69 23.69 -11.55
CA PHE A 73 -6.70 22.66 -11.31
C PHE A 73 -6.25 21.29 -11.80
N VAL A 74 -5.75 21.20 -13.04
CA VAL A 74 -5.29 19.93 -13.61
C VAL A 74 -4.12 19.37 -12.80
N ILE A 75 -3.15 20.21 -12.42
CA ILE A 75 -2.02 19.77 -11.57
C ILE A 75 -2.53 19.21 -10.24
N VAL A 76 -3.47 19.89 -9.57
CA VAL A 76 -4.03 19.44 -8.29
C VAL A 76 -4.75 18.10 -8.44
N VAL A 77 -5.55 17.92 -9.50
CA VAL A 77 -6.23 16.65 -9.77
C VAL A 77 -5.20 15.53 -10.03
N VAL A 78 -4.15 15.80 -10.80
CA VAL A 78 -3.10 14.82 -11.06
C VAL A 78 -2.40 14.41 -9.77
N VAL A 79 -1.97 15.37 -8.94
CA VAL A 79 -1.34 15.09 -7.64
C VAL A 79 -2.29 14.28 -6.74
N ALA A 80 -3.57 14.62 -6.71
CA ALA A 80 -4.57 13.88 -5.93
C ALA A 80 -4.70 12.41 -6.36
N VAL A 81 -4.78 12.16 -7.67
CA VAL A 81 -4.84 10.80 -8.22
C VAL A 81 -3.58 10.01 -7.86
N VAL A 82 -2.41 10.65 -7.95
CA VAL A 82 -1.13 10.03 -7.59
C VAL A 82 -1.11 9.58 -6.14
N VAL A 83 -1.48 10.48 -5.22
CA VAL A 83 -1.52 10.16 -3.78
C VAL A 83 -2.47 8.99 -3.53
N LEU A 84 -3.63 8.97 -4.18
CA LEU A 84 -4.60 7.89 -4.05
C LEU A 84 -4.06 6.55 -4.54
N VAL A 85 -3.33 6.52 -5.66
CA VAL A 85 -2.73 5.27 -6.17
C VAL A 85 -1.62 4.78 -5.23
N VAL A 86 -0.74 5.65 -4.75
CA VAL A 86 0.33 5.28 -3.80
C VAL A 86 -0.27 4.69 -2.53
N VAL A 87 -1.30 5.34 -2.00
CA VAL A 87 -2.06 4.88 -0.84
C VAL A 87 -2.67 3.49 -1.09
N HIS A 88 -3.30 3.28 -2.25
CA HIS A 88 -3.89 1.98 -2.58
C HIS A 88 -2.83 0.87 -2.65
N VAL A 89 -1.68 1.13 -3.27
CA VAL A 89 -0.56 0.18 -3.34
C VAL A 89 -0.08 -0.18 -1.93
N LEU A 90 0.08 0.80 -1.03
CA LEU A 90 0.48 0.55 0.36
C LEU A 90 -0.51 -0.36 1.10
N VAL A 91 -1.82 -0.16 0.92
CA VAL A 91 -2.84 -1.04 1.52
C VAL A 91 -2.70 -2.47 1.02
N VAL A 92 -2.52 -2.67 -0.29
CA VAL A 92 -2.35 -3.99 -0.89
C VAL A 92 -1.13 -4.71 -0.31
N ILE A 93 0.00 -4.00 -0.18
CA ILE A 93 1.23 -4.54 0.43
C ILE A 93 0.97 -5.03 1.86
N VAL A 94 0.32 -4.21 2.70
CA VAL A 94 0.05 -4.56 4.10
C VAL A 94 -0.90 -5.76 4.22
N VAL A 95 -1.93 -5.83 3.37
CA VAL A 95 -2.87 -6.96 3.35
C VAL A 95 -2.15 -8.26 2.96
N VAL A 96 -1.26 -8.20 1.96
CA VAL A 96 -0.51 -9.38 1.52
C VAL A 96 0.45 -9.84 2.60
N PHE A 97 1.20 -8.91 3.19
CA PHE A 97 2.14 -9.22 4.27
C PHE A 97 1.43 -9.87 5.47
N LYS A 98 0.23 -9.39 5.84
CA LYS A 98 -0.59 -10.02 6.88
C LYS A 98 -0.91 -11.48 6.55
N ARG A 99 -1.32 -11.79 5.31
CA ARG A 99 -1.64 -13.17 4.91
C ARG A 99 -0.42 -14.09 4.94
N VAL A 100 0.73 -13.62 4.44
CA VAL A 100 1.98 -14.38 4.47
C VAL A 100 2.39 -14.69 5.91
N PHE A 101 2.31 -13.70 6.80
CA PHE A 101 2.66 -13.88 8.20
C PHE A 101 1.77 -14.89 8.92
N VAL A 102 0.44 -14.82 8.71
CA VAL A 102 -0.49 -15.79 9.32
C VAL A 102 -0.16 -17.21 8.89
N VAL A 103 0.14 -17.43 7.60
CA VAL A 103 0.54 -18.76 7.10
C VAL A 103 1.83 -19.23 7.75
N LEU A 104 2.85 -18.37 7.86
CA LEU A 104 4.13 -18.71 8.51
C LEU A 104 3.92 -19.15 9.97
N VAL A 105 3.11 -18.40 10.72
CA VAL A 105 2.81 -18.71 12.13
C VAL A 105 2.09 -20.04 12.27
N VAL A 106 1.11 -20.33 11.42
CA VAL A 106 0.40 -21.62 11.42
C VAL A 106 1.37 -22.76 11.13
N VAL A 107 2.27 -22.59 10.16
CA VAL A 107 3.29 -23.60 9.81
C VAL A 107 4.19 -23.87 11.01
N VAL A 108 4.75 -22.83 11.63
CA VAL A 108 5.61 -22.95 12.84
C VAL A 108 4.87 -23.65 13.97
N ALA A 109 3.61 -23.30 14.22
CA ALA A 109 2.79 -23.94 15.26
C ALA A 109 2.61 -25.45 15.00
N ILE A 110 2.43 -25.87 13.75
CA ILE A 110 2.34 -27.28 13.36
C ILE A 110 3.68 -28.01 13.62
N VAL A 111 4.83 -27.37 13.35
CA VAL A 111 6.17 -27.93 13.64
C VAL A 111 6.36 -28.18 15.11
N VAL A 112 6.09 -27.15 15.91
CA VAL A 112 6.34 -27.22 17.35
C VAL A 112 5.43 -28.29 17.98
N SER A 113 4.17 -28.36 17.53
CA SER A 113 3.20 -29.35 18.04
C SER A 113 3.55 -30.81 17.69
N SER A 114 4.37 -31.04 16.67
CA SER A 114 4.75 -32.39 16.23
C SER A 114 6.07 -32.88 16.82
N SER A 115 6.87 -31.99 17.42
CA SER A 115 8.12 -32.33 18.11
C SER A 115 7.94 -32.94 19.51
N SER A 116 6.70 -32.99 20.05
CA SER A 116 6.46 -33.49 21.41
C SER A 116 6.08 -34.98 21.52
N SER A 117 6.15 -35.76 20.44
CA SER A 117 5.84 -37.21 20.46
C SER A 117 7.09 -38.06 20.25
N ASN A 118 7.56 -38.72 21.30
CA ASN A 118 8.79 -39.54 21.36
C ASN A 118 8.82 -40.83 20.51
N THR A 119 8.20 -40.85 19.33
CA THR A 119 8.33 -41.97 18.39
C THR A 119 8.50 -41.49 16.94
N SER A 120 9.71 -41.73 16.43
CA SER A 120 10.18 -41.71 15.03
C SER A 120 10.85 -40.41 14.54
N SER A 121 12.18 -40.46 14.52
CA SER A 121 13.10 -39.50 13.88
C SER A 121 12.75 -39.17 12.42
N ASN A 122 12.03 -40.07 11.73
CA ASN A 122 11.64 -39.86 10.34
C ASN A 122 10.50 -38.84 10.20
N VAL A 123 9.58 -38.78 11.17
CA VAL A 123 8.48 -37.81 11.15
C VAL A 123 9.01 -36.41 11.44
N GLU A 124 9.94 -36.26 12.37
CA GLU A 124 10.60 -34.97 12.64
C GLU A 124 11.36 -34.43 11.43
N VAL A 125 12.09 -35.30 10.71
CA VAL A 125 12.81 -34.90 9.48
C VAL A 125 11.84 -34.53 8.37
N ILE A 126 10.75 -35.29 8.17
CA ILE A 126 9.73 -34.95 7.17
C ILE A 126 9.09 -33.60 7.50
N ILE A 127 8.80 -33.34 8.77
CA ILE A 127 8.21 -32.07 9.19
C ILE A 127 9.20 -30.93 9.01
N ALA A 128 10.46 -31.08 9.41
CA ALA A 128 11.50 -30.08 9.17
C ALA A 128 11.67 -29.77 7.68
N VAL A 129 11.64 -30.79 6.81
CA VAL A 129 11.73 -30.63 5.36
C VAL A 129 10.50 -29.92 4.80
N VAL A 130 9.28 -30.29 5.23
CA VAL A 130 8.05 -29.62 4.83
C VAL A 130 8.08 -28.15 5.25
N VAL A 131 8.64 -27.84 6.40
CA VAL A 131 8.70 -26.47 6.93
C VAL A 131 9.69 -25.63 6.15
N ILE A 132 10.88 -26.16 5.89
CA ILE A 132 11.86 -25.50 5.03
C ILE A 132 11.25 -25.29 3.64
N ALA A 133 10.57 -26.30 3.08
CA ALA A 133 9.90 -26.18 1.79
C ALA A 133 8.83 -25.08 1.80
N VAL A 134 8.02 -24.97 2.86
CA VAL A 134 6.99 -23.94 2.99
C VAL A 134 7.60 -22.56 3.22
N VAL A 135 8.65 -22.44 4.03
CA VAL A 135 9.37 -21.17 4.25
C VAL A 135 9.99 -20.69 2.94
N VAL A 136 10.63 -21.59 2.19
CA VAL A 136 11.18 -21.28 0.85
C VAL A 136 10.08 -20.91 -0.13
N LEU A 137 8.94 -21.61 -0.12
CA LEU A 137 7.79 -21.25 -0.96
C LEU A 137 7.24 -19.87 -0.61
N LEU A 138 7.17 -19.53 0.68
CA LEU A 138 6.73 -18.22 1.14
C LEU A 138 7.73 -17.13 0.76
N GLU A 139 9.02 -17.40 0.85
CA GLU A 139 10.08 -16.48 0.42
C GLU A 139 10.01 -16.24 -1.10
N VAL A 140 9.80 -17.29 -1.89
CA VAL A 140 9.58 -17.16 -3.35
C VAL A 140 8.30 -16.36 -3.63
N VAL A 141 7.21 -16.63 -2.93
CA VAL A 141 5.96 -15.86 -3.08
C VAL A 141 6.18 -14.40 -2.70
N LEU A 142 6.92 -14.12 -1.63
CA LEU A 142 7.26 -12.76 -1.20
C LEU A 142 8.12 -12.06 -2.25
N ILE A 143 9.13 -12.72 -2.81
CA ILE A 143 9.98 -12.17 -3.86
C ILE A 143 9.17 -11.88 -5.12
N VAL A 144 8.34 -12.83 -5.56
CA VAL A 144 7.45 -12.61 -6.72
C VAL A 144 6.51 -11.45 -6.44
N HIS A 145 5.94 -11.39 -5.24
CA HIS A 145 5.05 -10.32 -4.86
C HIS A 145 5.78 -8.97 -4.79
N GLU A 146 6.98 -8.93 -4.25
CA GLU A 146 7.84 -7.74 -4.21
C GLU A 146 8.16 -7.25 -5.63
N VAL A 147 8.52 -8.16 -6.54
CA VAL A 147 8.75 -7.82 -7.96
C VAL A 147 7.46 -7.28 -8.59
N VAL A 148 6.31 -7.90 -8.34
CA VAL A 148 5.02 -7.41 -8.86
C VAL A 148 4.70 -6.02 -8.31
N ILE A 149 4.92 -5.78 -7.00
CA ILE A 149 4.75 -4.46 -6.39
C ILE A 149 5.65 -3.44 -7.08
N VAL A 150 6.94 -3.74 -7.23
CA VAL A 150 7.91 -2.84 -7.87
C VAL A 150 7.48 -2.53 -9.30
N VAL A 151 7.04 -3.52 -10.07
CA VAL A 151 6.52 -3.32 -11.43
C VAL A 151 5.29 -2.41 -11.42
N VAL A 152 4.33 -2.65 -10.53
CA VAL A 152 3.13 -1.80 -10.42
C VAL A 152 3.51 -0.37 -10.06
N VAL A 153 4.41 -0.17 -9.10
CA VAL A 153 4.91 1.17 -8.73
C VAL A 153 5.58 1.85 -9.91
N VAL A 154 6.44 1.14 -10.65
CA VAL A 154 7.10 1.67 -11.85
C VAL A 154 6.08 2.06 -12.91
N VAL A 155 5.08 1.21 -13.18
CA VAL A 155 4.01 1.52 -14.15
C VAL A 155 3.24 2.78 -13.73
N VAL A 156 2.90 2.90 -12.45
CA VAL A 156 2.23 4.09 -11.90
C VAL A 156 3.08 5.34 -12.09
N VAL A 157 4.37 5.27 -11.76
CA VAL A 157 5.32 6.39 -11.95
C VAL A 157 5.43 6.77 -13.44
N VAL A 158 5.46 5.79 -14.35
CA VAL A 158 5.49 6.06 -15.80
C VAL A 158 4.21 6.78 -16.25
N ILE A 159 3.04 6.28 -15.85
CA ILE A 159 1.76 6.93 -16.16
C ILE A 159 1.76 8.38 -15.65
N LEU A 160 2.27 8.60 -14.45
CA LEU A 160 2.38 9.92 -13.82
C LEU A 160 3.24 10.87 -14.65
N VAL A 161 4.43 10.44 -15.05
CA VAL A 161 5.32 11.23 -15.91
C VAL A 161 4.63 11.59 -17.23
N VAL A 162 3.95 10.62 -17.86
CA VAL A 162 3.21 10.87 -19.11
C VAL A 162 2.13 11.93 -18.91
N VAL A 163 1.35 11.83 -17.84
CA VAL A 163 0.31 12.81 -17.52
C VAL A 163 0.91 14.21 -17.33
N VAL A 164 1.99 14.35 -16.57
CA VAL A 164 2.67 15.64 -16.38
C VAL A 164 3.15 16.23 -17.71
N VAL A 165 3.73 15.41 -18.58
CA VAL A 165 4.18 15.84 -19.91
C VAL A 165 2.99 16.35 -20.75
N VAL A 166 1.88 15.63 -20.77
CA VAL A 166 0.66 16.05 -21.50
C VAL A 166 0.16 17.39 -20.97
N VAL A 167 0.13 17.59 -19.66
CA VAL A 167 -0.28 18.87 -19.06
C VAL A 167 0.62 20.01 -19.51
N VAL A 168 1.94 19.82 -19.45
CA VAL A 168 2.91 20.84 -19.92
C VAL A 168 2.70 21.18 -21.40
N VAL A 169 2.49 20.17 -22.25
CA VAL A 169 2.22 20.38 -23.68
C VAL A 169 0.96 21.21 -23.87
N VAL A 170 -0.13 20.89 -23.17
CA VAL A 170 -1.38 21.66 -23.25
C VAL A 170 -1.15 23.10 -22.81
N VAL A 171 -0.42 23.34 -21.71
CA VAL A 171 -0.09 24.70 -21.25
C VAL A 171 0.66 25.47 -22.32
N VAL A 172 1.70 24.86 -22.91
CA VAL A 172 2.51 25.49 -23.96
C VAL A 172 1.66 25.85 -25.17
N VAL A 173 0.80 24.94 -25.63
CA VAL A 173 -0.10 25.18 -26.76
C VAL A 173 -1.02 26.38 -26.46
N VAL A 174 -1.61 26.42 -25.28
CA VAL A 174 -2.50 27.52 -24.90
C VAL A 174 -1.75 28.86 -24.86
N VAL A 175 -0.55 28.90 -24.27
CA VAL A 175 0.27 30.11 -24.25
C VAL A 175 0.58 30.59 -25.66
N VAL A 176 0.97 29.70 -26.57
CA VAL A 176 1.25 30.04 -27.97
C VAL A 176 0.01 30.62 -28.64
N VAL A 177 -1.16 30.00 -28.48
CA VAL A 177 -2.42 30.49 -29.06
C VAL A 177 -2.76 31.89 -28.55
N VAL A 178 -2.63 32.13 -27.23
CA VAL A 178 -2.89 33.45 -26.65
C VAL A 178 -1.94 34.50 -27.22
N VAL A 179 -0.65 34.22 -27.30
CA VAL A 179 0.35 35.16 -27.86
C VAL A 179 0.03 35.48 -29.33
N VAL A 180 -0.30 34.48 -30.14
CA VAL A 180 -0.63 34.67 -31.57
C VAL A 180 -1.92 35.47 -31.77
N VAL A 181 -2.91 35.35 -30.89
CA VAL A 181 -4.17 36.09 -31.00
C VAL A 181 -4.05 37.55 -30.54
N VAL A 182 -3.16 37.84 -29.59
CA VAL A 182 -3.02 39.18 -28.99
C VAL A 182 -2.11 40.12 -29.80
N VAL A 183 -1.12 39.57 -30.52
CA VAL A 183 -0.16 40.33 -31.34
C VAL A 183 -0.69 40.54 -32.76
#